data_AF-A0A2E4GGW0-F1
#
_entry.id   AF-A0A2E4GGW0-F1
#
_cell.length_a   1.000
_cell.length_b   1.000
_cell.length_c   1.000
_cell.angle_alpha   90.00
_cell.angle_beta   90.00
_cell.angle_gamma   90.00
#
_symmetry.space_group_name_H-M   'P 1'
#
loop_
_entity.id
_entity.type
_entity.pdbx_description
1 polymer ?
#
loop_
_entity_poly.entity_id
_entity_poly.type
_entity_poly.pdbx_seq_one_letter_code
_entity_poly.pdbx_strand_id
1 'polypeptide(L)'
;MPGLKVVIYLPLKEKHLWNFGCVKMESSEKNLIAREKILDSIRLALGKTPEKNPFHSSENKIVKPYTENIIPKRSDLSHSEKIQMFARYAQAVSSTVDFINNINDVPKAVTKYLASNNLPTNIVMAPDADLDAFPWDDSSMLTLRRGKPDEKDQVSITSATFGFAETGTLLMHSGHHHPSSLNFVCDTHIVILPAERIVGSYEEGFNKIRNKVEKNQEFLFPRTINLITGPSRTADIEQKMELGAHGPRSLHIIILDKD
;
A
#
# COMPACT_ATOMS: atom_id res chain seq x y z
N MET A 1 -36.94 15.02 -50.87
CA MET A 1 -35.70 14.30 -51.23
C MET A 1 -34.65 15.33 -51.63
N PRO A 2 -33.69 15.68 -50.76
CA PRO A 2 -32.56 16.48 -51.17
C PRO A 2 -31.34 15.58 -51.41
N GLY A 3 -30.76 15.69 -52.59
CA GLY A 3 -29.41 15.23 -52.86
C GLY A 3 -28.40 16.30 -52.46
N LEU A 4 -27.17 15.90 -52.11
CA LEU A 4 -25.93 16.30 -52.76
C LEU A 4 -24.76 15.54 -52.09
N LYS A 5 -23.93 14.87 -52.88
CA LYS A 5 -22.62 14.36 -52.45
C LYS A 5 -21.58 15.46 -52.67
N VAL A 6 -20.68 15.66 -51.71
CA VAL A 6 -19.39 16.32 -51.94
C VAL A 6 -18.30 15.51 -51.24
N VAL A 7 -17.29 15.12 -52.02
CA VAL A 7 -16.01 14.54 -51.60
C VAL A 7 -14.96 15.60 -51.91
N ILE A 8 -14.12 16.00 -50.96
CA ILE A 8 -12.88 16.74 -51.24
C ILE A 8 -11.75 16.27 -50.32
N TYR A 9 -10.59 16.08 -50.95
CA TYR A 9 -9.30 15.58 -50.46
C TYR A 9 -8.57 16.51 -49.47
N LEU A 10 -7.74 15.91 -48.60
CA LEU A 10 -6.65 16.55 -47.84
C LEU A 10 -5.49 16.97 -48.77
N PRO A 11 -4.78 18.09 -48.50
CA PRO A 11 -3.46 17.99 -47.86
C PRO A 11 -3.00 19.17 -46.95
N LEU A 12 -2.17 18.82 -45.95
CA LEU A 12 -1.08 19.55 -45.25
C LEU A 12 -0.98 21.10 -45.30
N LYS A 13 -1.01 21.78 -44.14
CA LYS A 13 0.15 22.47 -43.51
C LYS A 13 -0.19 23.34 -42.26
N GLU A 14 0.67 23.18 -41.25
CA GLU A 14 1.17 24.12 -40.23
C GLU A 14 0.33 24.64 -39.04
N LYS A 15 0.87 24.30 -37.85
CA LYS A 15 1.07 25.06 -36.61
C LYS A 15 -0.17 25.58 -35.85
N HIS A 16 -0.35 25.11 -34.62
CA HIS A 16 -0.33 25.93 -33.39
C HIS A 16 -0.56 25.04 -32.14
N LEU A 17 0.39 25.12 -31.19
CA LEU A 17 0.22 25.06 -29.73
C LEU A 17 -0.86 24.10 -29.17
N TRP A 18 -0.44 22.92 -28.71
CA TRP A 18 -1.25 22.12 -27.77
C TRP A 18 -1.05 22.65 -26.35
N ASN A 19 -1.98 23.49 -25.89
CA ASN A 19 -2.28 23.65 -24.48
C ASN A 19 -2.89 22.33 -23.96
N PHE A 20 -2.15 21.57 -23.17
CA PHE A 20 -2.71 20.51 -22.35
C PHE A 20 -3.50 21.14 -21.19
N GLY A 21 -4.77 21.45 -21.48
CA GLY A 21 -5.75 21.86 -20.49
C GLY A 21 -6.21 20.66 -19.64
N CYS A 22 -6.12 20.86 -18.33
CA CYS A 22 -6.84 20.21 -17.24
C CYS A 22 -8.11 19.41 -17.66
N VAL A 23 -8.04 18.09 -17.52
CA VAL A 23 -9.16 17.12 -17.58
C VAL A 23 -8.78 16.08 -16.50
N LYS A 24 -9.46 15.83 -15.37
CA LYS A 24 -10.84 16.01 -14.90
C LYS A 24 -10.80 15.98 -13.35
N MET A 25 -11.08 17.10 -12.67
CA MET A 25 -11.64 17.05 -11.30
C MET A 25 -13.17 17.04 -11.32
N GLU A 26 -13.78 17.54 -12.41
CA GLU A 26 -15.23 17.73 -12.55
C GLU A 26 -16.06 16.42 -12.63
N SER A 27 -15.45 15.30 -13.04
CA SER A 27 -16.17 14.01 -13.13
C SER A 27 -16.34 13.31 -11.79
N SER A 28 -15.45 13.61 -10.83
CA SER A 28 -15.52 13.06 -9.47
C SER A 28 -16.67 13.70 -8.69
N GLU A 29 -16.77 15.03 -8.75
CA GLU A 29 -17.87 15.78 -8.12
C GLU A 29 -19.23 15.43 -8.72
N LYS A 30 -19.34 15.31 -10.05
CA LYS A 30 -20.60 14.88 -10.70
C LYS A 30 -21.03 13.47 -10.27
N ASN A 31 -20.07 12.55 -10.07
CA ASN A 31 -20.36 11.21 -9.55
C ASN A 31 -20.76 11.21 -8.06
N LEU A 32 -20.13 12.07 -7.25
CA LEU A 32 -20.51 12.26 -5.84
C LEU A 32 -21.93 12.81 -5.72
N ILE A 33 -22.29 13.82 -6.53
CA ILE A 33 -23.64 14.42 -6.56
C ILE A 33 -24.68 13.41 -7.06
N ALA A 34 -24.37 12.61 -8.07
CA ALA A 34 -25.27 11.57 -8.57
C ALA A 34 -25.48 10.45 -7.54
N ARG A 35 -24.40 10.02 -6.88
CA ARG A 35 -24.44 9.02 -5.81
C ARG A 35 -25.31 9.49 -4.64
N GLU A 36 -25.11 10.72 -4.16
CA GLU A 36 -25.92 11.27 -3.06
C GLU A 36 -27.40 11.31 -3.42
N LYS A 37 -27.76 11.77 -4.63
CA LYS A 37 -29.16 11.76 -5.09
C LYS A 37 -29.78 10.36 -5.09
N ILE A 38 -29.02 9.35 -5.51
CA ILE A 38 -29.48 7.95 -5.51
C ILE A 38 -29.68 7.46 -4.07
N LEU A 39 -28.71 7.72 -3.19
CA LEU A 39 -28.79 7.31 -1.79
C LEU A 39 -29.94 8.01 -1.06
N ASP A 40 -30.18 9.29 -1.33
CA ASP A 40 -31.32 10.03 -0.79
C ASP A 40 -32.66 9.49 -1.28
N SER A 41 -32.76 9.13 -2.56
CA SER A 41 -33.96 8.50 -3.10
C SER A 41 -34.26 7.16 -2.42
N ILE A 42 -33.22 6.34 -2.17
CA ILE A 42 -33.34 5.07 -1.44
C ILE A 42 -33.75 5.30 0.02
N ARG A 43 -33.13 6.27 0.70
CA ARG A 43 -33.45 6.64 2.10
C ARG A 43 -34.92 7.06 2.23
N LEU A 44 -35.40 7.88 1.30
CA LEU A 44 -36.80 8.31 1.23
C LEU A 44 -37.75 7.14 0.98
N ALA A 45 -37.44 6.26 0.02
CA ALA A 45 -38.25 5.08 -0.29
C ALA A 45 -38.33 4.09 0.88
N LEU A 46 -37.27 3.97 1.68
CA LEU A 46 -37.23 3.12 2.88
C LEU A 46 -37.81 3.79 4.13
N GLY A 47 -38.30 5.02 4.05
CA GLY A 47 -38.83 5.78 5.19
C GLY A 47 -37.76 6.18 6.22
N LYS A 48 -36.48 6.02 5.89
CA LYS A 48 -35.32 6.40 6.72
C LYS A 48 -34.92 7.84 6.41
N THR A 49 -35.76 8.81 6.78
CA THR A 49 -35.34 10.22 6.80
C THR A 49 -34.20 10.41 7.82
N PRO A 50 -33.31 11.41 7.67
CA PRO A 50 -32.23 11.65 8.65
C PRO A 50 -32.74 11.76 10.09
N GLU A 51 -33.95 12.30 10.27
CA GLU A 51 -34.66 12.43 11.54
C GLU A 51 -35.26 11.12 12.08
N LYS A 52 -35.59 10.16 11.20
CA LYS A 52 -36.13 8.83 11.56
C LYS A 52 -35.12 7.70 11.48
N ASN A 53 -33.90 7.99 11.07
CA ASN A 53 -32.82 7.02 11.03
C ASN A 53 -32.22 6.93 12.45
N PRO A 54 -32.47 5.85 13.22
CA PRO A 54 -31.92 5.70 14.57
C PRO A 54 -30.38 5.72 14.58
N PHE A 55 -29.75 5.55 13.41
CA PHE A 55 -28.29 5.62 13.25
C PHE A 55 -27.74 7.04 13.01
N HIS A 56 -28.53 7.97 12.45
CA HIS A 56 -28.03 9.33 12.14
C HIS A 56 -27.73 10.16 13.39
N SER A 57 -28.48 9.93 14.47
CA SER A 57 -28.28 10.61 15.74
C SER A 57 -27.28 9.90 16.66
N SER A 58 -27.00 8.61 16.43
CA SER A 58 -25.99 7.86 17.19
C SER A 58 -24.59 7.97 16.59
N GLU A 59 -24.45 8.12 15.27
CA GLU A 59 -23.15 8.30 14.59
C GLU A 59 -22.44 9.59 15.05
N ASN A 60 -23.18 10.68 15.28
CA ASN A 60 -22.62 11.94 15.76
C ASN A 60 -22.59 12.08 17.29
N LYS A 61 -23.27 11.20 18.05
CA LYS A 61 -23.32 11.28 19.53
C LYS A 61 -22.41 10.28 20.26
N ILE A 62 -21.82 9.32 19.57
CA ILE A 62 -20.94 8.28 20.17
C ILE A 62 -19.54 8.27 19.53
N VAL A 63 -19.03 9.43 19.14
CA VAL A 63 -17.58 9.59 18.96
C VAL A 63 -17.10 10.49 20.09
N LYS A 64 -16.72 9.88 21.22
CA LYS A 64 -15.88 10.60 22.18
C LYS A 64 -14.66 11.10 21.41
N PRO A 65 -14.21 12.35 21.61
CA PRO A 65 -12.96 12.81 21.02
C PRO A 65 -11.87 11.78 21.34
N TYR A 66 -11.10 11.39 20.33
CA TYR A 66 -10.03 10.42 20.51
C TYR A 66 -9.11 10.92 21.63
N THR A 67 -8.93 10.07 22.64
CA THR A 67 -7.96 10.32 23.72
C THR A 67 -6.80 9.37 23.49
N GLU A 68 -5.58 9.87 23.65
CA GLU A 68 -4.39 9.05 23.42
C GLU A 68 -4.42 7.82 24.33
N ASN A 69 -4.22 6.66 23.72
CA ASN A 69 -4.07 5.42 24.44
C ASN A 69 -2.70 5.37 25.14
N ILE A 70 -2.59 4.56 26.18
CA ILE A 70 -1.33 4.33 26.88
C ILE A 70 -0.33 3.68 25.90
N ILE A 71 0.79 4.35 25.67
CA ILE A 71 1.88 3.83 24.83
C ILE A 71 2.77 2.92 25.70
N PRO A 72 3.08 1.70 25.24
CA PRO A 72 3.98 0.80 25.97
C PRO A 72 5.36 1.43 26.19
N LYS A 73 5.88 1.43 27.43
CA LYS A 73 7.23 1.98 27.72
C LYS A 73 8.35 1.33 26.89
N ARG A 74 8.16 0.08 26.49
CA ARG A 74 9.11 -0.66 25.64
C ARG A 74 9.32 -0.04 24.25
N SER A 75 8.43 0.84 23.81
CA SER A 75 8.55 1.57 22.54
C SER A 75 9.11 2.99 22.70
N ASP A 76 9.41 3.40 23.93
CA ASP A 76 10.04 4.68 24.25
C ASP A 76 11.57 4.55 24.14
N LEU A 77 12.04 4.45 22.90
CA LEU A 77 13.43 4.24 22.52
C LEU A 77 13.86 5.30 21.50
N SER A 78 15.17 5.51 21.34
CA SER A 78 15.69 6.33 20.24
C SER A 78 15.34 5.71 18.88
N HIS A 79 15.41 6.50 17.80
CA HIS A 79 15.05 5.99 16.47
C HIS A 79 15.93 4.81 16.03
N SER A 80 17.24 4.90 16.23
CA SER A 80 18.17 3.81 15.95
C SER A 80 17.84 2.54 16.75
N GLU A 81 17.49 2.67 18.03
CA GLU A 81 17.06 1.55 18.86
C GLU A 81 15.71 0.96 18.40
N LYS A 82 14.77 1.79 17.91
CA LYS A 82 13.52 1.31 17.30
C LYS A 82 13.79 0.49 16.05
N ILE A 83 14.73 0.92 15.19
CA ILE A 83 15.13 0.17 13.98
C ILE A 83 15.69 -1.21 14.36
N GLN A 84 16.61 -1.24 15.32
CA GLN A 84 17.20 -2.50 15.80
C GLN A 84 16.16 -3.40 16.47
N MET A 85 15.25 -2.82 17.27
CA MET A 85 14.16 -3.55 17.89
C MET A 85 13.21 -4.16 16.85
N PHE A 86 12.84 -3.39 15.83
CA PHE A 86 12.02 -3.85 14.71
C PHE A 86 12.66 -5.05 14.02
N ALA A 87 13.93 -4.92 13.61
CA ALA A 87 14.64 -5.99 12.91
C ALA A 87 14.71 -7.26 13.75
N ARG A 88 15.03 -7.13 15.04
CA ARG A 88 15.07 -8.26 15.98
C ARG A 88 13.73 -8.99 16.07
N TYR A 89 12.62 -8.27 16.21
CA TYR A 89 11.30 -8.91 16.28
C TYR A 89 10.86 -9.50 14.94
N ALA A 90 11.14 -8.82 13.83
CA ALA A 90 10.84 -9.32 12.49
C ALA A 90 11.57 -10.65 12.22
N GLN A 91 12.85 -10.75 12.63
CA GLN A 91 13.64 -11.97 12.57
C GLN A 91 13.13 -13.05 13.52
N ALA A 92 12.69 -12.69 14.73
CA ALA A 92 12.11 -13.64 15.68
C ALA A 92 10.85 -14.33 15.13
N VAL A 93 10.08 -13.66 14.28
CA VAL A 93 8.94 -14.24 13.55
C VAL A 93 9.32 -14.79 12.18
N SER A 94 10.61 -15.11 11.96
CA SER A 94 11.14 -15.76 10.75
C SER A 94 11.11 -14.93 9.46
N SER A 95 11.07 -13.61 9.56
CA SER A 95 11.41 -12.74 8.42
C SER A 95 12.93 -12.65 8.28
N THR A 96 13.40 -12.35 7.07
CA THR A 96 14.81 -11.94 6.87
C THR A 96 14.88 -10.42 6.75
N VAL A 97 15.98 -9.82 7.17
CA VAL A 97 16.15 -8.36 7.20
C VAL A 97 17.54 -7.99 6.67
N ASP A 98 17.58 -7.08 5.69
CA ASP A 98 18.80 -6.44 5.20
C ASP A 98 18.76 -4.93 5.52
N PHE A 99 19.90 -4.37 5.89
CA PHE A 99 20.07 -2.93 6.12
C PHE A 99 20.84 -2.32 4.94
N ILE A 100 20.27 -1.27 4.35
CA ILE A 100 20.84 -0.57 3.20
C ILE A 100 20.85 0.92 3.49
N ASN A 101 21.99 1.58 3.27
CA ASN A 101 22.12 3.01 3.52
C ASN A 101 22.04 3.86 2.25
N ASN A 102 22.03 3.20 1.07
CA ASN A 102 22.02 3.87 -0.22
C ASN A 102 20.93 3.31 -1.13
N ILE A 103 20.13 4.22 -1.68
CA ILE A 103 19.06 3.90 -2.63
C ILE A 103 19.55 3.07 -3.83
N ASN A 104 20.80 3.28 -4.26
CA ASN A 104 21.41 2.60 -5.40
C ASN A 104 21.75 1.12 -5.13
N ASP A 105 21.80 0.71 -3.87
CA ASP A 105 22.12 -0.67 -3.50
C ASP A 105 20.88 -1.55 -3.32
N VAL A 106 19.68 -0.96 -3.35
CA VAL A 106 18.41 -1.70 -3.23
C VAL A 106 18.24 -2.74 -4.34
N PRO A 107 18.41 -2.44 -5.64
CA PRO A 107 18.30 -3.45 -6.70
C PRO A 107 19.31 -4.60 -6.55
N LYS A 108 20.53 -4.29 -6.09
CA LYS A 108 21.58 -5.29 -5.83
C LYS A 108 21.22 -6.19 -4.65
N ALA A 109 20.67 -5.62 -3.58
CA ALA A 109 20.21 -6.36 -2.41
C ALA A 109 19.09 -7.34 -2.80
N VAL A 110 18.11 -6.88 -3.58
CA VAL A 110 17.06 -7.74 -4.15
C VAL A 110 17.67 -8.87 -4.98
N THR A 111 18.54 -8.55 -5.93
CA THR A 111 19.18 -9.57 -6.79
C THR A 111 19.96 -10.61 -5.97
N LYS A 112 20.71 -10.16 -4.96
CA LYS A 112 21.46 -11.02 -4.04
C LYS A 112 20.53 -11.94 -3.26
N TYR A 113 19.42 -11.42 -2.74
CA TYR A 113 18.42 -12.22 -2.02
C TYR A 113 17.81 -13.30 -2.93
N LEU A 114 17.42 -12.94 -4.15
CA LEU A 114 16.86 -13.89 -5.11
C LEU A 114 17.84 -15.01 -5.45
N ALA A 115 19.09 -14.66 -5.76
CA ALA A 115 20.14 -15.61 -6.07
C ALA A 115 20.43 -16.56 -4.89
N SER A 116 20.49 -16.03 -3.67
CA SER A 116 20.78 -16.82 -2.46
C SER A 116 19.66 -17.82 -2.11
N ASN A 117 18.44 -17.56 -2.58
CA ASN A 117 17.26 -18.38 -2.31
C ASN A 117 16.77 -19.16 -3.54
N ASN A 118 17.52 -19.15 -4.65
CA ASN A 118 17.15 -19.79 -5.92
C ASN A 118 15.77 -19.36 -6.45
N LEU A 119 15.45 -18.07 -6.34
CA LEU A 119 14.18 -17.48 -6.77
C LEU A 119 14.26 -16.91 -8.19
N PRO A 120 13.13 -16.84 -8.93
CA PRO A 120 13.11 -16.24 -10.27
C PRO A 120 13.37 -14.73 -10.19
N THR A 121 13.89 -14.17 -11.29
CA THR A 121 14.13 -12.73 -11.43
C THR A 121 12.97 -11.97 -12.07
N ASN A 122 11.87 -12.66 -12.38
CA ASN A 122 10.59 -12.07 -12.76
C ASN A 122 9.84 -11.67 -11.49
N ILE A 123 9.65 -10.37 -11.30
CA ILE A 123 9.07 -9.81 -10.08
C ILE A 123 7.86 -8.96 -10.44
N VAL A 124 6.80 -9.11 -9.67
CA VAL A 124 5.67 -8.18 -9.71
C VAL A 124 5.82 -7.12 -8.62
N MET A 125 5.75 -5.86 -8.99
CA MET A 125 5.99 -4.74 -8.08
C MET A 125 4.74 -3.87 -7.95
N ALA A 126 4.52 -3.32 -6.75
CA ALA A 126 3.49 -2.31 -6.56
C ALA A 126 3.76 -1.09 -7.46
N PRO A 127 2.74 -0.54 -8.16
CA PRO A 127 2.89 0.69 -8.95
C PRO A 127 2.93 1.92 -8.03
N ASP A 128 3.98 1.99 -7.21
CA ASP A 128 4.18 2.99 -6.17
C ASP A 128 5.39 3.89 -6.50
N ALA A 129 5.23 5.20 -6.26
CA ALA A 129 6.23 6.19 -6.64
C ALA A 129 7.53 6.06 -5.84
N ASP A 130 7.47 5.62 -4.57
CA ASP A 130 8.69 5.39 -3.78
C ASP A 130 9.49 4.22 -4.35
N LEU A 131 8.79 3.19 -4.85
CA LEU A 131 9.43 2.05 -5.50
C LEU A 131 10.00 2.40 -6.87
N ASP A 132 9.32 3.22 -7.65
CA ASP A 132 9.82 3.62 -8.97
C ASP A 132 11.03 4.59 -8.88
N ALA A 133 11.32 5.16 -7.70
CA ALA A 133 12.48 6.01 -7.48
C ALA A 133 13.82 5.25 -7.37
N PHE A 134 13.80 3.92 -7.20
CA PHE A 134 15.03 3.12 -7.16
C PHE A 134 15.60 2.88 -8.58
N PRO A 135 16.93 2.82 -8.76
CA PRO A 135 17.56 2.63 -10.08
C PRO A 135 17.52 1.17 -10.54
N TRP A 136 16.33 0.64 -10.79
CA TRP A 136 16.13 -0.76 -11.17
C TRP A 136 16.86 -1.15 -12.47
N ASP A 137 17.05 -0.19 -13.38
CA ASP A 137 17.70 -0.41 -14.68
C ASP A 137 19.20 -0.77 -14.55
N ASP A 138 19.84 -0.46 -13.41
CA ASP A 138 21.22 -0.85 -13.12
C ASP A 138 21.38 -2.36 -12.92
N SER A 139 20.27 -3.09 -12.72
CA SER A 139 20.24 -4.55 -12.54
C SER A 139 19.61 -5.24 -13.75
N SER A 140 20.41 -5.47 -14.78
CA SER A 140 19.99 -6.12 -16.05
C SER A 140 19.42 -7.54 -15.90
N MET A 141 19.59 -8.17 -14.73
CA MET A 141 19.06 -9.51 -14.45
C MET A 141 17.58 -9.49 -14.04
N LEU A 142 17.04 -8.34 -13.61
CA LEU A 142 15.68 -8.23 -13.07
C LEU A 142 14.68 -7.91 -14.18
N THR A 143 13.55 -8.63 -14.18
CA THR A 143 12.40 -8.30 -15.03
C THR A 143 11.23 -7.86 -14.14
N LEU A 144 10.94 -6.57 -14.13
CA LEU A 144 9.93 -5.96 -13.27
C LEU A 144 8.62 -5.68 -14.03
N ARG A 145 7.50 -6.21 -13.51
CA ARG A 145 6.16 -5.84 -13.98
C ARG A 145 5.41 -5.11 -12.87
N ARG A 146 4.86 -3.93 -13.15
CA ARG A 146 4.03 -3.20 -12.19
C ARG A 146 2.59 -3.69 -12.21
N GLY A 147 1.95 -3.76 -11.05
CA GLY A 147 0.51 -3.97 -10.94
C GLY A 147 0.12 -5.09 -9.99
N LYS A 148 -0.94 -5.83 -10.35
CA LYS A 148 -1.44 -6.95 -9.54
C LYS A 148 -0.66 -8.23 -9.86
N PRO A 149 -0.49 -9.13 -8.87
CA PRO A 149 0.06 -10.45 -9.09
C PRO A 149 -0.97 -11.35 -9.79
N ASP A 150 -0.45 -12.29 -10.58
CA ASP A 150 -1.09 -13.47 -11.12
C ASP A 150 -0.62 -14.71 -10.32
N GLU A 151 -1.32 -15.83 -10.44
CA GLU A 151 -0.99 -17.09 -9.73
C GLU A 151 0.41 -17.64 -10.03
N LYS A 152 0.99 -17.25 -11.18
CA LYS A 152 2.34 -17.67 -11.60
C LYS A 152 3.46 -16.82 -11.03
N ASP A 153 3.16 -15.66 -10.46
CA ASP A 153 4.19 -14.78 -9.91
C ASP A 153 4.65 -15.28 -8.55
N GLN A 154 5.93 -15.60 -8.44
CA GLN A 154 6.49 -16.15 -7.20
C GLN A 154 7.04 -15.08 -6.26
N VAL A 155 7.37 -13.89 -6.77
CA VAL A 155 8.03 -12.82 -6.01
C VAL A 155 7.30 -11.51 -6.21
N SER A 156 6.91 -10.87 -5.11
CA SER A 156 6.38 -9.51 -5.09
C SER A 156 7.30 -8.52 -4.38
N ILE A 157 7.31 -7.26 -4.82
CA ILE A 157 7.93 -6.13 -4.11
C ILE A 157 6.86 -5.10 -3.75
N THR A 158 6.81 -4.69 -2.48
CA THR A 158 5.96 -3.59 -2.00
C THR A 158 6.73 -2.62 -1.09
N SER A 159 6.15 -1.44 -0.87
CA SER A 159 6.62 -0.45 0.11
C SER A 159 5.73 -0.49 1.36
N ALA A 160 6.34 -0.37 2.54
CA ALA A 160 5.61 -0.31 3.81
C ALA A 160 5.18 1.12 4.15
N THR A 161 3.96 1.25 4.69
CA THR A 161 3.49 2.53 5.26
C THR A 161 4.21 2.83 6.58
N PHE A 162 4.30 1.84 7.46
CA PHE A 162 4.99 1.91 8.75
C PHE A 162 5.56 0.54 9.13
N GLY A 163 6.62 0.54 9.94
CA GLY A 163 7.09 -0.63 10.68
C GLY A 163 6.95 -0.41 12.19
N PHE A 164 6.28 -1.32 12.88
CA PHE A 164 6.08 -1.25 14.33
C PHE A 164 7.19 -2.00 15.05
N ALA A 165 8.08 -1.25 15.70
CA ALA A 165 9.23 -1.82 16.38
C ALA A 165 8.85 -2.79 17.51
N GLU A 166 7.75 -2.53 18.21
CA GLU A 166 7.35 -3.36 19.36
C GLU A 166 6.98 -4.81 19.01
N THR A 167 6.65 -5.11 17.76
CA THR A 167 6.27 -6.46 17.33
C THR A 167 6.97 -6.92 16.07
N GLY A 168 7.76 -6.07 15.40
CA GLY A 168 8.32 -6.39 14.09
C GLY A 168 7.24 -6.49 13.01
N THR A 169 6.16 -5.72 13.15
CA THR A 169 4.98 -5.79 12.28
C THR A 169 5.01 -4.69 11.24
N LEU A 170 4.68 -5.02 10.00
CA LEU A 170 4.54 -4.07 8.91
C LEU A 170 3.09 -3.62 8.77
N LEU A 171 2.87 -2.32 8.58
CA LEU A 171 1.59 -1.76 8.17
C LEU A 171 1.59 -1.52 6.67
N MET A 172 0.65 -2.16 5.97
CA MET A 172 0.36 -1.94 4.55
C MET A 172 -1.03 -1.35 4.43
N HIS A 173 -1.24 -0.47 3.46
CA HIS A 173 -2.58 0.00 3.11
C HIS A 173 -3.00 -0.50 1.73
N SER A 174 -4.30 -0.67 1.52
CA SER A 174 -4.85 -0.92 0.19
C SER A 174 -4.90 0.39 -0.61
N GLY A 175 -4.59 0.34 -1.90
CA GLY A 175 -4.74 1.47 -2.81
C GLY A 175 -4.62 1.04 -4.27
N HIS A 176 -4.84 1.97 -5.19
CA HIS A 176 -4.55 1.74 -6.60
C HIS A 176 -3.05 1.45 -6.82
N HIS A 177 -2.21 2.25 -6.15
CA HIS A 177 -0.75 2.11 -6.11
C HIS A 177 -0.26 0.99 -5.20
N HIS A 178 -1.14 0.48 -4.32
CA HIS A 178 -0.81 -0.55 -3.32
C HIS A 178 -1.84 -1.70 -3.35
N PRO A 179 -1.81 -2.56 -4.39
CA PRO A 179 -2.71 -3.71 -4.45
C PRO A 179 -2.46 -4.70 -3.31
N SER A 180 -3.43 -4.91 -2.43
CA SER A 180 -3.27 -5.79 -1.27
C SER A 180 -2.98 -7.25 -1.64
N SER A 181 -3.33 -7.68 -2.85
CA SER A 181 -2.99 -9.03 -3.34
C SER A 181 -1.47 -9.28 -3.42
N LEU A 182 -0.64 -8.24 -3.63
CA LEU A 182 0.82 -8.38 -3.64
C LEU A 182 1.37 -8.88 -2.30
N ASN A 183 0.66 -8.63 -1.20
CA ASN A 183 1.08 -9.05 0.13
C ASN A 183 0.78 -10.53 0.41
N PHE A 184 -0.01 -11.20 -0.44
CA PHE A 184 -0.58 -12.51 -0.11
C PHE A 184 -0.48 -13.56 -1.21
N VAL A 185 -0.43 -13.14 -2.49
CA VAL A 185 -0.49 -14.08 -3.63
C VAL A 185 0.88 -14.70 -3.93
N CYS A 186 1.95 -13.91 -3.86
CA CYS A 186 3.29 -14.41 -4.18
C CYS A 186 3.89 -15.18 -3.00
N ASP A 187 4.60 -16.28 -3.30
CA ASP A 187 5.28 -17.10 -2.29
C ASP A 187 6.38 -16.34 -1.54
N THR A 188 7.02 -15.38 -2.20
CA THR A 188 8.04 -14.51 -1.63
C THR A 188 7.55 -13.08 -1.67
N HIS A 189 7.51 -12.44 -0.52
CA HIS A 189 7.18 -11.02 -0.40
C HIS A 189 8.42 -10.25 0.07
N ILE A 190 8.91 -9.37 -0.78
CA ILE A 190 9.99 -8.43 -0.47
C ILE A 190 9.36 -7.08 -0.14
N VAL A 191 9.71 -6.53 1.02
CA VAL A 191 9.20 -5.25 1.49
C VAL A 191 10.35 -4.27 1.66
N ILE A 192 10.24 -3.12 1.01
CA ILE A 192 11.16 -2.00 1.25
C ILE A 192 10.52 -1.11 2.31
N LEU A 193 11.25 -0.88 3.40
CA LEU A 193 10.83 -0.09 4.55
C LEU A 193 11.85 1.03 4.79
N PRO A 194 11.54 2.28 4.44
CA PRO A 194 12.33 3.43 4.86
C PRO A 194 12.44 3.48 6.39
N ALA A 195 13.65 3.66 6.91
CA ALA A 195 13.92 3.68 8.35
C ALA A 195 13.07 4.74 9.08
N GLU A 196 12.89 5.92 8.47
CA GLU A 196 12.03 7.01 8.97
C GLU A 196 10.56 6.59 9.22
N ARG A 197 10.08 5.51 8.58
CA ARG A 197 8.72 4.96 8.76
C ARG A 197 8.66 3.92 9.87
N ILE A 198 9.76 3.63 10.56
CA ILE A 198 9.76 2.77 11.74
C ILE A 198 9.33 3.59 12.95
N VAL A 199 8.24 3.14 13.57
CA VAL A 199 7.63 3.75 14.75
C VAL A 199 7.68 2.79 15.93
N GLY A 200 7.50 3.33 17.14
CA GLY A 200 7.61 2.55 18.35
C GLY A 200 6.47 1.55 18.50
N SER A 201 5.24 2.06 18.64
CA SER A 201 4.02 1.28 18.89
C SER A 201 2.96 1.42 17.81
N TYR A 202 1.96 0.53 17.83
CA TYR A 202 0.77 0.62 17.01
C TYR A 202 0.07 1.98 17.17
N GLU A 203 -0.13 2.42 18.41
CA GLU A 203 -0.76 3.69 18.75
C GLU A 203 -0.03 4.88 18.13
N GLU A 204 1.32 4.88 18.16
CA GLU A 204 2.13 5.92 17.53
C GLU A 204 1.85 6.00 16.02
N GLY A 205 1.83 4.87 15.32
CA GLY A 205 1.53 4.83 13.89
C GLY A 205 0.10 5.23 13.56
N PHE A 206 -0.89 4.74 14.31
CA PHE A 206 -2.29 5.12 14.12
C PHE A 206 -2.55 6.60 14.44
N ASN A 207 -1.85 7.19 15.40
CA ASN A 207 -1.88 8.63 15.65
C ASN A 207 -1.33 9.41 14.45
N LYS A 208 -0.22 8.98 13.85
CA LYS A 208 0.30 9.60 12.62
C LYS A 208 -0.70 9.53 11.47
N ILE A 209 -1.43 8.42 11.33
CA ILE A 209 -2.49 8.28 10.33
C ILE A 209 -3.63 9.26 10.61
N ARG A 210 -4.18 9.30 11.84
CA ARG A 210 -5.25 10.22 12.23
C ARG A 210 -4.86 11.68 11.98
N ASN A 211 -3.67 12.08 12.38
CA ASN A 211 -3.17 13.45 12.19
C ASN A 211 -3.07 13.86 10.71
N LYS A 212 -2.74 12.92 9.80
CA LYS A 212 -2.73 13.18 8.35
C LYS A 212 -4.14 13.37 7.80
N VAL A 213 -5.10 12.56 8.27
CA VAL A 213 -6.51 12.63 7.89
C VAL A 213 -7.12 13.97 8.35
N GLU A 214 -6.92 14.35 9.62
CA GLU A 214 -7.46 15.59 10.20
C GLU A 214 -6.95 16.85 9.49
N LYS A 215 -5.71 16.81 8.99
CA LYS A 215 -5.11 17.92 8.25
C LYS A 215 -5.55 17.99 6.78
N ASN A 216 -6.53 17.18 6.35
CA ASN A 216 -6.97 17.05 4.95
C ASN A 216 -5.82 16.82 3.96
N GLN A 217 -4.72 16.20 4.42
CA GLN A 217 -3.55 15.94 3.59
C GLN A 217 -3.78 14.70 2.73
N GLU A 218 -4.75 14.71 1.80
CA GLU A 218 -5.08 13.66 0.80
C GLU A 218 -5.14 12.19 1.28
N PHE A 219 -4.96 11.93 2.56
CA PHE A 219 -4.93 10.60 3.15
C PHE A 219 -6.34 10.31 3.64
N LEU A 220 -7.20 9.93 2.70
CA LEU A 220 -8.44 9.26 3.05
C LEU A 220 -8.08 7.93 3.70
N PHE A 221 -8.74 7.59 4.81
CA PHE A 221 -8.55 6.29 5.46
C PHE A 221 -8.65 5.18 4.40
N PRO A 222 -7.62 4.34 4.25
CA PRO A 222 -7.63 3.32 3.22
C PRO A 222 -8.76 2.32 3.49
N ARG A 223 -9.30 1.73 2.43
CA ARG A 223 -10.37 0.72 2.55
C ARG A 223 -9.95 -0.47 3.41
N THR A 224 -8.67 -0.81 3.38
CA THR A 224 -8.09 -1.90 4.16
C THR A 224 -6.70 -1.50 4.65
N ILE A 225 -6.40 -1.86 5.90
CA ILE A 225 -5.06 -1.88 6.48
C ILE A 225 -4.71 -3.34 6.76
N ASN A 226 -3.53 -3.78 6.29
CA ASN A 226 -3.01 -5.10 6.60
C ASN A 226 -1.83 -4.95 7.56
N LEU A 227 -1.91 -5.66 8.68
CA LEU A 227 -0.82 -5.77 9.64
C LEU A 227 -0.13 -7.12 9.42
N ILE A 228 1.10 -7.11 8.91
CA ILE A 228 1.85 -8.31 8.52
C ILE A 228 2.97 -8.54 9.52
N THR A 229 2.92 -9.67 10.24
CA THR A 229 3.91 -10.05 11.25
C THR A 229 4.53 -11.38 10.87
N GLY A 230 5.59 -11.33 10.08
CA GLY A 230 6.26 -12.52 9.55
C GLY A 230 5.58 -13.16 8.33
N PRO A 231 6.21 -14.19 7.73
CA PRO A 231 5.61 -14.97 6.65
C PRO A 231 4.39 -15.78 7.15
N SER A 232 3.49 -16.11 6.23
CA SER A 232 2.30 -16.90 6.52
C SER A 232 2.68 -18.32 6.88
N ARG A 233 2.43 -18.68 8.14
CA ARG A 233 2.55 -20.05 8.66
C ARG A 233 1.20 -20.43 9.24
N THR A 234 0.45 -21.25 8.52
CA THR A 234 -0.72 -21.89 9.09
C THR A 234 -0.22 -22.96 10.05
N ALA A 235 -0.17 -22.63 11.34
CA ALA A 235 -0.07 -23.64 12.37
C ALA A 235 -1.42 -24.35 12.45
N ASP A 236 -1.38 -25.68 12.24
CA ASP A 236 -2.40 -26.64 12.65
C ASP A 236 -3.59 -26.90 11.70
N ILE A 237 -3.32 -27.62 10.61
CA ILE A 237 -4.25 -28.62 10.07
C ILE A 237 -3.47 -29.95 10.10
N GLU A 238 -3.78 -30.83 11.06
CA GLU A 238 -3.29 -32.22 11.17
C GLU A 238 -1.80 -32.45 11.56
N GLN A 239 -1.22 -31.63 12.44
CA GLN A 239 0.19 -31.78 12.92
C GLN A 239 1.29 -31.71 11.84
N LYS A 240 0.98 -31.29 10.61
CA LYS A 240 1.97 -30.87 9.61
C LYS A 240 1.90 -29.37 9.39
N MET A 241 3.04 -28.71 9.49
CA MET A 241 3.19 -27.31 9.10
C MET A 241 3.09 -27.21 7.58
N GLU A 242 1.89 -26.96 7.06
CA GLU A 242 1.67 -26.61 5.66
C GLU A 242 2.01 -25.12 5.48
N LEU A 243 3.15 -24.86 4.85
CA LEU A 243 3.66 -23.49 4.59
C LEU A 243 3.01 -22.95 3.30
N GLY A 244 2.20 -21.88 3.39
CA GLY A 244 1.74 -21.12 2.21
C GLY A 244 0.26 -21.22 1.80
N ALA A 245 -0.65 -21.71 2.65
CA ALA A 245 -2.08 -21.82 2.29
C ALA A 245 -2.81 -20.46 2.15
N HIS A 246 -2.34 -19.42 2.84
CA HIS A 246 -3.04 -18.13 2.97
C HIS A 246 -2.15 -16.88 2.88
N GLY A 247 -0.89 -17.01 2.43
CA GLY A 247 0.02 -15.87 2.30
C GLY A 247 1.46 -16.30 1.96
N PRO A 248 2.41 -15.35 1.91
CA PRO A 248 3.77 -15.61 1.45
C PRO A 248 4.48 -16.59 2.38
N ARG A 249 5.21 -17.54 1.80
CA ARG A 249 6.06 -18.52 2.50
C ARG A 249 7.31 -17.86 3.08
N SER A 250 7.78 -16.79 2.45
CA SER A 250 8.91 -16.00 2.93
C SER A 250 8.61 -14.49 2.88
N LEU A 251 9.13 -13.80 3.90
CA LEU A 251 9.07 -12.35 4.02
C LEU A 251 10.50 -11.82 4.18
N HIS A 252 10.93 -10.99 3.24
CA HIS A 252 12.23 -10.32 3.27
C HIS A 252 12.02 -8.82 3.37
N ILE A 253 12.67 -8.19 4.35
CA ILE A 253 12.51 -6.76 4.62
C ILE A 253 13.84 -6.06 4.37
N ILE A 254 13.84 -5.08 3.47
CA ILE A 254 14.97 -4.19 3.24
C ILE A 254 14.69 -2.90 4.00
N ILE A 255 15.45 -2.66 5.06
CA ILE A 255 15.40 -1.40 5.80
C ILE A 255 16.34 -0.41 5.11
N LEU A 256 15.77 0.67 4.59
CA LEU A 256 16.52 1.73 3.92
C LEU A 256 16.74 2.90 4.88
N ASP A 257 17.96 3.02 5.40
CA ASP A 257 18.35 4.09 6.32
C ASP A 257 19.23 5.12 5.59
N LYS A 258 18.59 6.17 5.07
CA LYS A 258 19.30 7.28 4.44
C LYS A 258 19.85 8.15 5.57
N ASP A 259 21.03 7.81 6.08
CA ASP A 259 21.78 8.65 7.03
C ASP A 259 21.84 10.12 6.55
#